data_AF-A0AB39YEC0-F1
#
_entry.id   AF-A0AB39YEC0-F1
#
_cell.length_a   1.000
_cell.length_b   1.000
_cell.length_c   1.000
_cell.angle_alpha   90.00
_cell.angle_beta   90.00
_cell.angle_gamma   90.00
#
_symmetry.space_group_name_H-M   'P 1'
#
loop_
_entity.id
_entity.type
_entity.pdbx_description
1 polymer ?
#
loop_
_entity_poly.entity_id
_entity_poly.type
_entity_poly.pdbx_seq_one_letter_code
_entity_poly.pdbx_strand_id
1 'polypeptide(L)'
;MWAPYDSQGRAAWLDLTTRAWRVPTPRPDRSGGEYHLDGRFVTDVPGLHCAIAEALLGPGRYFGREWNAFKDCLCGGFGVAPPFTLTWHDSEVAHRALADVVEDPEGQLSYFEEIVQLLERRGVTVVLR
;
A
#
# COMPACT_ATOMS: atom_id res chain seq x y z
N MET A 1 -14.60 -5.35 -3.83
CA MET A 1 -14.08 -5.98 -2.61
C MET A 1 -13.02 -6.97 -3.06
N TRP A 2 -11.76 -6.79 -2.66
CA TRP A 2 -10.60 -7.53 -3.19
C TRP A 2 -10.21 -8.74 -2.34
N ALA A 3 -10.49 -8.69 -1.03
CA ALA A 3 -10.03 -9.68 -0.05
C ALA A 3 -10.37 -11.15 -0.36
N PRO A 4 -11.57 -11.50 -0.88
CA PRO A 4 -11.92 -12.89 -1.18
C PRO A 4 -11.17 -13.51 -2.36
N TYR A 5 -10.51 -12.70 -3.19
CA TYR A 5 -9.76 -13.21 -4.35
C TYR A 5 -8.40 -13.74 -3.96
N ASP A 6 -7.86 -14.61 -4.81
CA ASP A 6 -6.46 -15.04 -4.76
C ASP A 6 -5.51 -13.94 -5.27
N SER A 7 -4.21 -14.24 -5.25
CA SER A 7 -3.16 -13.32 -5.69
C SER A 7 -3.39 -12.79 -7.12
N GLN A 8 -3.82 -13.65 -8.05
CA GLN A 8 -4.08 -13.24 -9.44
C GLN A 8 -5.31 -12.31 -9.51
N GLY A 9 -6.39 -12.63 -8.81
CA GLY A 9 -7.58 -11.79 -8.78
C GLY A 9 -7.34 -10.44 -8.10
N ARG A 10 -6.50 -10.39 -7.06
CA ARG A 10 -6.06 -9.13 -6.42
C ARG A 10 -5.17 -8.31 -7.35
N ALA A 11 -4.26 -8.94 -8.09
CA ALA A 11 -3.47 -8.26 -9.10
C ALA A 11 -4.36 -7.67 -10.22
N ALA A 12 -5.35 -8.44 -10.69
CA ALA A 12 -6.34 -7.95 -11.66
C ALA A 12 -7.17 -6.78 -11.09
N TRP A 13 -7.51 -6.82 -9.80
CA TRP A 13 -8.16 -5.71 -9.11
C TRP A 13 -7.30 -4.43 -9.13
N LEU A 14 -6.00 -4.54 -8.83
CA LEU A 14 -5.06 -3.42 -8.92
C LEU A 14 -4.93 -2.87 -10.34
N ASP A 15 -4.91 -3.73 -11.35
CA ASP A 15 -4.89 -3.29 -12.75
C ASP A 15 -6.14 -2.49 -13.13
N LEU A 16 -7.32 -2.90 -12.65
CA LEU A 16 -8.56 -2.16 -12.85
C LEU A 16 -8.53 -0.79 -12.18
N THR A 17 -8.09 -0.71 -10.91
CA THR A 17 -8.00 0.56 -10.19
C THR A 17 -6.95 1.51 -10.80
N THR A 18 -5.83 0.96 -11.28
CA THR A 18 -4.79 1.72 -12.00
C THR A 18 -5.36 2.39 -13.25
N ARG A 19 -6.18 1.67 -14.02
CA ARG A 19 -6.85 2.22 -15.22
C ARG A 19 -7.89 3.26 -14.86
N ALA A 20 -8.66 3.04 -13.80
CA ALA A 20 -9.68 3.98 -13.33
C ALA A 20 -9.07 5.31 -12.84
N TRP A 21 -7.90 5.25 -12.19
CA TRP A 21 -7.19 6.45 -11.74
C TRP A 21 -6.72 7.36 -12.88
N ARG A 22 -6.44 6.81 -14.07
CA ARG A 22 -6.00 7.58 -15.24
C ARG A 22 -7.04 8.57 -15.78
N VAL A 23 -8.24 8.60 -15.21
CA VAL A 23 -9.27 9.61 -15.48
C VAL A 23 -9.22 10.66 -14.35
N PRO A 24 -8.55 11.81 -14.55
CA PRO A 24 -8.26 12.72 -13.45
C PRO A 24 -9.52 13.46 -12.99
N THR A 25 -9.77 13.45 -11.69
CA THR A 25 -10.52 14.53 -11.03
C THR A 25 -9.51 15.40 -10.28
N PRO A 26 -9.30 16.67 -10.65
CA PRO A 26 -8.36 17.54 -9.97
C PRO A 26 -8.81 17.74 -8.53
N ARG A 27 -8.08 17.15 -7.59
CA ARG A 27 -8.23 17.41 -6.16
C ARG A 27 -6.83 17.54 -5.57
N PRO A 28 -6.61 18.54 -4.69
CA PRO A 28 -5.35 18.63 -3.97
C PRO A 28 -5.17 17.40 -3.08
N ASP A 29 -3.92 17.01 -2.87
CA ASP A 29 -3.60 15.96 -1.91
C ASP A 29 -3.97 16.39 -0.49
N ARG A 30 -4.42 15.41 0.30
CA ARG A 30 -4.53 15.57 1.75
C ARG A 30 -3.22 15.15 2.39
N SER A 31 -2.71 16.00 3.28
CA SER A 31 -1.57 15.69 4.14
C SER A 31 -2.01 15.69 5.60
N GLY A 32 -1.29 14.94 6.43
CA GLY A 32 -1.66 14.66 7.82
C GLY A 32 -2.78 13.64 7.95
N GLY A 33 -3.26 13.49 9.19
CA GLY A 33 -4.32 12.56 9.55
C GLY A 33 -3.83 11.19 10.01
N GLU A 34 -4.77 10.42 10.53
CA GLU A 34 -4.58 9.04 10.98
C GLU A 34 -5.34 8.10 10.05
N TYR A 35 -4.63 7.10 9.53
CA TYR A 35 -5.17 6.07 8.66
C TYR A 35 -4.99 4.71 9.31
N HIS A 36 -5.97 3.84 9.10
CA HIS A 36 -5.97 2.49 9.64
C HIS A 36 -5.98 1.47 8.51
N LEU A 37 -4.93 0.66 8.44
CA LEU A 37 -4.81 -0.45 7.51
C LEU A 37 -5.25 -1.73 8.21
N ASP A 38 -6.25 -2.41 7.63
CA ASP A 38 -6.70 -3.74 8.05
C ASP A 38 -5.83 -4.82 7.39
N GLY A 39 -4.89 -5.37 8.14
CA GLY A 39 -3.88 -6.32 7.67
C GLY A 39 -4.36 -7.77 7.53
N ARG A 40 -5.58 -8.10 7.98
CA ARG A 40 -6.06 -9.49 8.09
C ARG A 40 -6.02 -10.28 6.78
N PHE A 41 -6.10 -9.60 5.65
CA PHE A 41 -6.10 -10.20 4.31
C PHE A 41 -4.84 -9.89 3.49
N VAL A 42 -3.83 -9.29 4.10
CA VAL A 42 -2.56 -8.98 3.45
C VAL A 42 -1.67 -10.23 3.45
N THR A 43 -2.01 -11.17 2.57
CA THR A 43 -1.34 -12.49 2.48
C THR A 43 -0.45 -12.63 1.25
N ASP A 44 -0.32 -11.57 0.45
CA ASP A 44 0.50 -11.48 -0.75
C ASP A 44 0.75 -10.00 -1.12
N VAL A 45 1.68 -9.75 -2.03
CA VAL A 45 2.03 -8.39 -2.48
C VAL A 45 0.81 -7.64 -3.05
N PRO A 46 -0.03 -8.23 -3.92
CA PRO A 46 -1.22 -7.54 -4.39
C PRO A 46 -2.21 -7.18 -3.26
N GLY A 47 -2.39 -8.06 -2.28
CA GLY A 47 -3.22 -7.81 -1.11
C GLY A 47 -2.71 -6.64 -0.27
N LEU A 48 -1.39 -6.49 -0.13
CA LEU A 48 -0.77 -5.36 0.55
C LEU A 48 -1.12 -4.03 -0.13
N HIS A 49 -0.91 -3.94 -1.44
CA HIS A 49 -1.22 -2.72 -2.20
C HIS A 49 -2.72 -2.40 -2.21
N CYS A 50 -3.58 -3.43 -2.25
CA CYS A 50 -5.04 -3.24 -2.10
C CYS A 50 -5.38 -2.63 -0.73
N ALA A 51 -4.83 -3.19 0.35
CA ALA A 51 -5.11 -2.74 1.72
C ALA A 51 -4.60 -1.31 1.98
N ILE A 52 -3.40 -0.98 1.50
CA ILE A 52 -2.84 0.39 1.57
C ILE A 52 -3.75 1.38 0.84
N ALA A 53 -4.11 1.10 -0.42
CA ALA A 53 -4.94 2.01 -1.20
C ALA A 53 -6.32 2.21 -0.56
N GLU A 54 -6.92 1.14 -0.02
CA GLU A 54 -8.20 1.21 0.68
C GLU A 54 -8.10 2.02 1.98
N ALA A 55 -7.04 1.84 2.76
CA ALA A 55 -6.81 2.60 3.99
C ALA A 55 -6.66 4.12 3.73
N LEU A 56 -5.95 4.51 2.67
CA LEU A 56 -5.63 5.91 2.40
C LEU A 56 -6.72 6.65 1.61
N LEU A 57 -7.34 5.97 0.65
CA LEU A 57 -8.24 6.58 -0.34
C LEU A 57 -9.66 6.01 -0.33
N GLY A 58 -9.89 4.91 0.38
CA GLY A 58 -11.14 4.17 0.38
C GLY A 58 -11.23 3.07 -0.70
N PRO A 59 -12.30 2.26 -0.68
CA PRO A 59 -12.40 1.05 -1.51
C PRO A 59 -12.32 1.33 -3.01
N GLY A 60 -11.64 0.44 -3.74
CA GLY A 60 -11.56 0.49 -5.21
C GLY A 60 -10.71 1.65 -5.76
N ARG A 61 -9.81 2.20 -4.94
CA ARG A 61 -8.86 3.24 -5.36
C ARG A 61 -7.47 2.66 -5.63
N TYR A 62 -6.66 3.46 -6.31
CA TYR A 62 -5.29 3.14 -6.67
C TYR A 62 -4.34 3.99 -5.85
N PHE A 63 -3.33 3.34 -5.26
CA PHE A 63 -2.21 4.01 -4.60
C PHE A 63 -0.94 3.17 -4.74
N GLY A 64 -0.58 2.85 -5.98
CA GLY A 64 0.51 1.92 -6.30
C GLY A 64 0.03 0.47 -6.35
N ARG A 65 0.62 -0.31 -7.26
CA ARG A 65 0.33 -1.75 -7.42
C ARG A 65 1.54 -2.65 -7.11
N GLU A 66 2.70 -2.02 -6.98
CA GLU A 66 4.00 -2.60 -6.67
C GLU A 66 4.87 -1.49 -6.05
N TRP A 67 6.10 -1.81 -5.66
CA TRP A 67 6.96 -0.98 -4.84
C TRP A 67 7.29 0.39 -5.47
N ASN A 68 7.68 0.42 -6.75
CA ASN A 68 8.02 1.64 -7.48
C ASN A 68 6.78 2.53 -7.67
N ALA A 69 5.67 1.96 -8.11
CA ALA A 69 4.41 2.67 -8.25
C ALA A 69 3.92 3.27 -6.91
N PHE A 70 4.09 2.55 -5.80
CA PHE A 70 3.77 3.06 -4.47
C PHE A 70 4.71 4.18 -4.04
N LYS A 71 6.02 4.02 -4.29
CA LYS A 71 7.04 5.07 -4.07
C LYS A 71 6.73 6.35 -4.85
N ASP A 72 6.23 6.24 -6.08
CA ASP A 72 5.77 7.36 -6.90
C ASP A 72 4.52 8.00 -6.31
N CYS A 73 3.56 7.20 -5.83
CA CYS A 73 2.35 7.72 -5.19
C CYS A 73 2.65 8.57 -3.95
N LEU A 74 3.66 8.18 -3.17
CA LEU A 74 4.12 8.92 -1.99
C LEU A 74 4.79 10.27 -2.33
N CYS A 75 5.11 10.56 -3.59
CA CYS A 75 5.58 11.88 -4.02
C CYS A 75 4.44 12.91 -4.18
N GLY A 76 3.17 12.49 -4.08
CA GLY A 76 2.00 13.34 -4.27
C GLY A 76 1.42 13.29 -5.68
N GLY A 77 0.21 13.84 -5.84
CA GLY A 77 -0.63 13.78 -7.05
C GLY A 77 -1.65 12.63 -7.05
N PHE A 78 -1.76 11.89 -5.95
CA PHE A 78 -2.56 10.66 -5.85
C PHE A 78 -3.65 10.72 -4.77
N GLY A 79 -3.87 11.87 -4.15
CA GLY A 79 -4.97 12.16 -3.22
C GLY A 79 -4.56 12.17 -1.74
N VAL A 80 -3.45 11.52 -1.39
CA VAL A 80 -2.82 11.56 -0.06
C VAL A 80 -1.32 11.71 -0.24
N ALA A 81 -0.70 12.59 0.54
CA ALA A 81 0.74 12.80 0.54
C ALA A 81 1.28 12.86 1.99
N PRO A 82 2.47 12.28 2.26
CA PRO A 82 3.15 12.42 3.54
C PRO A 82 3.37 13.89 3.95
N PRO A 83 3.50 14.20 5.26
CA PRO A 83 3.48 13.27 6.39
C PRO A 83 2.06 12.83 6.78
N PHE A 84 1.92 11.66 7.40
CA PHE A 84 0.70 11.17 8.07
C PHE A 84 1.03 10.02 9.03
N THR A 85 0.06 9.54 9.80
CA THR A 85 0.19 8.34 10.64
C THR A 85 -0.57 7.18 10.02
N LEU A 86 0.08 6.03 9.88
CA LEU A 86 -0.52 4.77 9.44
C LEU A 86 -0.46 3.75 10.58
N THR A 87 -1.60 3.45 11.20
CA THR A 87 -1.72 2.31 12.11
C THR A 87 -2.06 1.07 11.29
N TRP A 88 -1.17 0.09 11.30
CA TRP A 88 -1.34 -1.17 10.59
C TRP A 88 -1.71 -2.27 11.57
N HIS A 89 -2.99 -2.66 11.56
CA HIS A 89 -3.50 -3.73 12.41
C HIS A 89 -3.26 -5.08 11.76
N ASP A 90 -2.96 -6.11 12.56
CA ASP A 90 -2.66 -7.46 12.09
C ASP A 90 -1.46 -7.48 11.14
N SER A 91 -0.46 -6.61 11.38
CA SER A 91 0.70 -6.47 10.48
C SER A 91 1.55 -7.74 10.40
N GLU A 92 1.49 -8.58 11.44
CA GLU A 92 2.13 -9.90 11.49
C GLU A 92 1.62 -10.88 10.42
N VAL A 93 0.45 -10.63 9.82
CA VAL A 93 -0.04 -11.42 8.67
C VAL A 93 0.85 -11.13 7.45
N ALA A 94 1.04 -9.84 7.15
CA ALA A 94 1.87 -9.41 6.03
C ALA A 94 3.35 -9.74 6.25
N HIS A 95 3.85 -9.51 7.46
CA HIS A 95 5.23 -9.80 7.84
C HIS A 95 5.59 -11.26 7.56
N ARG A 96 4.74 -12.21 7.98
CA ARG A 96 4.96 -13.65 7.71
C ARG A 96 4.74 -14.03 6.25
N ALA A 97 3.68 -13.51 5.62
CA ALA A 97 3.34 -13.88 4.25
C ALA A 97 4.37 -13.37 3.22
N LEU A 98 5.09 -12.30 3.55
CA LEU A 98 6.05 -11.64 2.66
C LEU A 98 7.51 -11.80 3.08
N ALA A 99 7.80 -12.66 4.07
CA ALA A 99 9.15 -12.85 4.61
C ALA A 99 10.17 -13.30 3.55
N ASP A 100 9.76 -14.16 2.62
CA ASP A 100 10.61 -14.67 1.53
C ASP A 100 10.46 -13.88 0.21
N VAL A 101 9.68 -12.79 0.22
CA VAL A 101 9.50 -11.93 -0.95
C VAL A 101 10.52 -10.81 -0.88
N VAL A 102 11.35 -10.67 -1.92
CA VAL A 102 12.44 -9.69 -1.97
C VAL A 102 12.34 -8.93 -3.30
N GLU A 103 12.36 -7.59 -3.25
CA GLU A 103 12.37 -6.73 -4.45
C GLU A 103 13.78 -6.63 -5.05
N ASP A 104 14.78 -6.44 -4.18
CA ASP A 104 16.21 -6.37 -4.53
C ASP A 104 16.94 -7.62 -3.99
N PRO A 105 17.36 -8.58 -4.84
CA PRO A 105 18.08 -9.79 -4.39
C PRO A 105 19.40 -9.51 -3.66
N GLU A 106 20.01 -8.33 -3.87
CA GLU A 106 21.17 -7.87 -3.13
C GLU A 106 20.79 -7.16 -1.81
N GLY A 107 19.51 -6.82 -1.66
CA GLY A 107 18.89 -6.26 -0.47
C GLY A 107 18.80 -7.28 0.67
N GLN A 108 18.88 -6.77 1.90
CA GLN A 108 18.79 -7.59 3.12
C GLN A 108 17.37 -7.62 3.72
N LEU A 109 16.42 -6.90 3.14
CA LEU A 109 15.08 -6.70 3.69
C LEU A 109 14.03 -7.47 2.89
N SER A 110 13.07 -8.04 3.60
CA SER A 110 11.84 -8.54 3.01
C SER A 110 10.99 -7.39 2.45
N TYR A 111 10.06 -7.72 1.56
CA TYR A 111 9.15 -6.74 0.94
C TYR A 111 8.34 -5.96 1.99
N PHE A 112 7.95 -6.62 3.09
CA PHE A 112 7.26 -5.95 4.20
C PHE A 112 8.13 -4.87 4.83
N GLU A 113 9.38 -5.21 5.16
CA GLU A 113 10.34 -4.29 5.77
C GLU A 113 10.69 -3.13 4.84
N GLU A 114 10.80 -3.38 3.53
CA GLU A 114 11.03 -2.33 2.54
C GLU A 114 9.88 -1.34 2.44
N ILE A 115 8.63 -1.82 2.53
CA ILE A 115 7.43 -0.97 2.51
C ILE A 115 7.38 -0.09 3.77
N VAL A 116 7.63 -0.67 4.95
CA VAL A 116 7.70 0.09 6.22
C VAL A 116 8.81 1.13 6.14
N GLN A 117 10.01 0.73 5.72
CA GLN A 117 11.15 1.64 5.61
C GLN A 117 10.91 2.75 4.58
N LEU A 118 10.24 2.43 3.45
CA LEU A 118 9.86 3.43 2.46
C LEU A 118 8.87 4.45 3.03
N LEU A 119 7.83 4.00 3.75
CA LEU A 119 6.88 4.87 4.43
C LEU A 119 7.59 5.82 5.40
N GLU A 120 8.43 5.29 6.28
CA GLU A 120 9.18 6.06 7.28
C GLU A 120 10.13 7.08 6.63
N ARG A 121 10.89 6.68 5.59
CA ARG A 121 11.76 7.58 4.83
C ARG A 121 11.00 8.74 4.17
N ARG A 122 9.72 8.54 3.86
CA ARG A 122 8.85 9.58 3.29
C ARG A 122 8.15 10.43 4.36
N GLY A 123 8.43 10.19 5.65
CA GLY A 123 7.87 10.97 6.76
C GLY A 123 6.51 10.46 7.25
N VAL A 124 6.17 9.20 6.95
CA VAL A 124 4.99 8.53 7.53
C VAL A 124 5.37 7.90 8.86
N THR A 125 4.58 8.15 9.89
CA THR A 125 4.70 7.42 11.16
C THR A 125 3.96 6.09 11.04
N VAL A 126 4.68 4.97 11.08
CA VAL A 126 4.08 3.64 11.00
C VAL A 126 3.92 3.05 12.41
N VAL A 127 2.71 2.62 12.76
CA VAL A 127 2.41 1.95 14.03
C VAL A 127 1.93 0.54 13.73
N LEU A 128 2.79 -0.46 13.95
CA LEU A 128 2.50 -1.87 13.75
C LEU A 128 1.75 -2.44 14.97
N ARG A 129 0.71 -3.25 14.74
CA ARG A 129 -0.15 -3.86 15.78
C ARG A 129 -0.55 -5.29 15.45
#